data_AF-A0A4Q5WMN5-F1
#
_entry.id   AF-A0A4Q5WMN5-F1
#
_cell.length_a   1.000
_cell.length_b   1.000
_cell.length_c   1.000
_cell.angle_alpha   90.00
_cell.angle_beta   90.00
_cell.angle_gamma   90.00
#
_symmetry.space_group_name_H-M   'P 1'
#
loop_
_entity.id
_entity.type
_entity.pdbx_description
1 polymer ?
#
loop_
_entity_poly.entity_id
_entity_poly.type
_entity_poly.pdbx_seq_one_letter_code
_entity_poly.pdbx_strand_id
1 'polypeptide(L)'
;MRARGYAFTTLVFALAAAAPTATAQETCDGYFTRSQTMGPLLTKAYTAMSPTNLETMKTLLPELEAMLNALPAKEIAPEVCGGNHINAYTPYQHAQLGFLRARNVDIGFPANLPIVKQPELNHSGVAYTTGWIKYELGDFAGALAAFDKGLAMFPHNPELQNEKLATLLQLKRYAEVTAYSEKVLADSYTLTDLNRAKVWQARAVAFMGAKDNKAADEALTVAVRYADTEETRALQKQLRDSMGTQN
;
A
#
# COMPACT_ATOMS: atom_id res chain seq x y z
N MET A 1 -60.76 56.64 14.79
CA MET A 1 -59.77 56.75 15.88
C MET A 1 -58.90 55.49 15.87
N ARG A 2 -57.61 55.66 16.11
CA ARG A 2 -56.54 54.63 16.08
C ARG A 2 -56.78 53.53 17.13
N ALA A 3 -56.40 52.29 16.82
CA ALA A 3 -55.42 51.53 17.62
C ALA A 3 -54.97 50.27 16.87
N ARG A 4 -53.65 50.04 16.91
CA ARG A 4 -52.90 48.90 16.36
C ARG A 4 -52.91 47.73 17.35
N GLY A 5 -52.76 46.50 16.84
CA GLY A 5 -52.34 45.33 17.62
C GLY A 5 -51.69 44.28 16.73
N TYR A 6 -50.39 44.04 16.92
CA TYR A 6 -49.59 42.98 16.29
C TYR A 6 -49.64 41.71 17.15
N ALA A 7 -49.71 40.52 16.54
CA ALA A 7 -49.17 39.25 17.05
C ALA A 7 -49.26 38.17 15.94
N PHE A 8 -48.14 37.85 15.28
CA PHE A 8 -47.29 36.66 15.51
C PHE A 8 -47.88 35.33 15.02
N THR A 9 -47.38 34.94 13.84
CA THR A 9 -47.39 33.64 13.19
C THR A 9 -46.63 32.57 14.00
N THR A 10 -47.18 31.36 14.08
CA THR A 10 -46.40 30.13 14.33
C THR A 10 -46.76 29.08 13.28
N LEU A 11 -45.86 28.90 12.31
CA LEU A 11 -45.84 27.76 11.40
C LEU A 11 -45.12 26.61 12.10
N VAL A 12 -45.77 25.45 12.20
CA VAL A 12 -45.15 24.21 12.70
C VAL A 12 -44.32 23.60 11.57
N PHE A 13 -43.00 23.55 11.74
CA PHE A 13 -42.10 22.83 10.83
C PHE A 13 -41.99 21.35 11.25
N ALA A 14 -42.15 20.47 10.27
CA ALA A 14 -41.98 19.03 10.39
C ALA A 14 -40.52 18.66 10.75
N LEU A 15 -40.35 17.71 11.68
CA LEU A 15 -39.07 17.07 11.94
C LEU A 15 -38.69 16.18 10.73
N ALA A 16 -37.68 16.60 9.96
CA ALA A 16 -36.92 15.69 9.13
C ALA A 16 -35.80 15.07 9.99
N ALA A 17 -35.83 13.74 10.14
CA ALA A 17 -34.75 12.99 10.75
C ALA A 17 -33.48 13.14 9.88
N ALA A 18 -32.43 13.72 10.45
CA ALA A 18 -31.13 13.80 9.80
C ALA A 18 -30.51 12.39 9.72
N ALA A 19 -30.19 11.96 8.49
CA ALA A 19 -29.34 10.81 8.22
C ALA A 19 -27.94 11.02 8.86
N PRO A 20 -27.22 9.94 9.21
CA PRO A 20 -25.92 10.06 9.87
C PRO A 20 -24.96 10.85 8.98
N THR A 21 -24.43 11.92 9.55
CA THR A 21 -23.45 12.81 8.92
C THR A 21 -22.23 12.02 8.47
N ALA A 22 -21.78 12.32 7.25
CA ALA A 22 -20.46 11.97 6.74
C ALA A 22 -19.40 12.15 7.84
N THR A 23 -18.53 11.15 7.97
CA THR A 23 -17.33 11.21 8.81
C THR A 23 -16.67 12.57 8.64
N ALA A 24 -16.48 13.32 9.72
CA ALA A 24 -15.80 14.61 9.70
C ALA A 24 -14.48 14.45 8.92
N GLN A 25 -14.39 15.10 7.76
CA GLN A 25 -13.16 15.16 6.99
C GLN A 25 -12.08 15.70 7.92
N GLU A 26 -11.05 14.91 8.21
CA GLU A 26 -9.90 15.43 8.94
C GLU A 26 -9.34 16.62 8.16
N THR A 27 -8.89 17.64 8.87
CA THR A 27 -8.09 18.67 8.21
C THR A 27 -6.84 18.01 7.64
N CYS A 28 -6.28 18.55 6.56
CA CYS A 28 -5.05 18.06 5.95
C CYS A 28 -3.89 17.86 6.96
N ASP A 29 -3.86 18.63 8.06
CA ASP A 29 -2.92 18.50 9.18
C ASP A 29 -3.21 17.30 10.10
N GLY A 30 -4.47 16.88 10.20
CA GLY A 30 -4.94 15.80 11.08
C GLY A 30 -4.33 14.44 10.75
N TYR A 31 -4.10 14.16 9.46
CA TYR A 31 -3.49 12.89 9.03
C TYR A 31 -2.10 12.68 9.63
N PHE A 32 -1.28 13.73 9.70
CA PHE A 32 0.07 13.61 10.26
C PHE A 32 0.04 13.42 11.78
N THR A 33 -0.80 14.19 12.48
CA THR A 33 -0.98 14.03 13.93
C THR A 33 -1.44 12.60 14.28
N ARG A 34 -2.42 12.07 13.54
CA ARG A 34 -2.88 10.68 13.71
C ARG A 34 -1.79 9.66 13.37
N SER A 35 -1.01 9.90 12.33
CA SER A 35 0.12 9.04 11.97
C SER A 35 1.13 8.93 13.12
N GLN A 36 1.45 10.04 13.80
CA GLN A 36 2.41 10.04 14.91
C GLN A 36 1.98 9.16 16.09
N THR A 37 0.68 9.01 16.36
CA THR A 37 0.20 8.18 17.46
C THR A 37 0.44 6.68 17.23
N MET A 38 0.71 6.26 15.99
CA MET A 38 1.01 4.86 15.64
C MET A 38 2.46 4.47 15.95
N GLY A 39 3.36 5.46 16.07
CA GLY A 39 4.80 5.26 16.22
C GLY A 39 5.19 4.32 17.37
N PRO A 40 4.68 4.50 18.60
CA PRO A 40 5.04 3.62 19.72
C PRO A 40 4.70 2.15 19.50
N LEU A 41 3.53 1.85 18.90
CA LEU A 41 3.14 0.47 18.60
C LEU A 41 4.02 -0.10 17.49
N LEU A 42 4.28 0.67 16.43
CA LEU A 42 5.15 0.25 15.34
C LEU A 42 6.58 -0.04 15.82
N THR A 43 7.16 0.80 16.68
CA THR A 43 8.48 0.54 17.26
C THR A 43 8.52 -0.79 17.99
N LYS A 44 7.49 -1.11 18.79
CA LYS A 44 7.38 -2.41 19.46
C LYS A 44 7.24 -3.56 18.45
N ALA A 45 6.41 -3.38 17.43
CA ALA A 45 6.18 -4.38 16.39
C ALA A 45 7.47 -4.69 15.63
N TYR A 46 8.17 -3.67 15.10
CA TYR A 46 9.45 -3.86 14.42
C TYR A 46 10.51 -4.51 15.30
N THR A 47 10.58 -4.16 16.59
CA THR A 47 11.51 -4.81 17.53
C THR A 47 11.17 -6.28 17.74
N ALA A 48 9.89 -6.65 17.66
CA ALA A 48 9.42 -8.01 17.82
C ALA A 48 9.55 -8.86 16.55
N MET A 49 9.85 -8.27 15.37
CA MET A 49 9.94 -8.97 14.09
C MET A 49 11.17 -9.88 14.00
N SER A 50 11.10 -11.02 14.66
CA SER A 50 12.11 -12.07 14.65
C SER A 50 11.43 -13.44 14.86
N PRO A 51 11.88 -14.51 14.18
CA PRO A 51 11.39 -15.87 14.42
C PRO A 51 11.52 -16.33 15.88
N THR A 52 12.39 -15.72 16.68
CA THR A 52 12.57 -16.03 18.10
C THR A 52 11.51 -15.40 19.02
N ASN A 53 10.70 -14.48 18.50
CA ASN A 53 9.81 -13.62 19.30
C ASN A 53 8.31 -13.93 19.09
N LEU A 54 7.96 -15.17 18.74
CA LEU A 54 6.61 -15.58 18.37
C LEU A 54 5.53 -15.17 19.39
N GLU A 55 5.78 -15.34 20.68
CA GLU A 55 4.81 -14.98 21.73
C GLU A 55 4.59 -13.46 21.82
N THR A 56 5.65 -12.67 21.69
CA THR A 56 5.54 -11.20 21.62
C THR A 56 4.73 -10.77 20.40
N MET A 57 4.97 -11.39 19.25
CA MET A 57 4.21 -11.09 18.03
C MET A 57 2.73 -11.40 18.18
N LYS A 58 2.38 -12.55 18.79
CA LYS A 58 0.98 -12.91 19.08
C LYS A 58 0.29 -11.91 19.98
N THR A 59 0.99 -11.36 20.98
CA THR A 59 0.40 -10.37 21.90
C THR A 59 0.19 -9.01 21.26
N LEU A 60 1.04 -8.61 20.31
CA LEU A 60 0.91 -7.34 19.59
C LEU A 60 -0.14 -7.38 18.47
N LEU A 61 -0.39 -8.56 17.89
CA LEU A 61 -1.22 -8.70 16.69
C LEU A 61 -2.64 -8.10 16.82
N PRO A 62 -3.41 -8.33 17.91
CA PRO A 62 -4.76 -7.77 18.03
C PRO A 62 -4.79 -6.23 17.99
N GLU A 63 -3.78 -5.58 18.58
CA GLU A 63 -3.68 -4.11 18.59
C GLU A 63 -3.30 -3.58 17.21
N LEU A 64 -2.38 -4.26 16.52
CA LEU A 64 -2.00 -3.95 15.13
C LEU A 64 -3.18 -4.13 14.16
N GLU A 65 -3.96 -5.21 14.30
CA GLU A 65 -5.15 -5.43 13.49
C GLU A 65 -6.22 -4.37 13.74
N ALA A 66 -6.47 -4.01 15.00
CA ALA A 66 -7.41 -2.94 15.32
C ALA A 66 -6.96 -1.60 14.71
N MET A 67 -5.66 -1.29 14.80
CA MET A 67 -5.07 -0.10 14.20
C MET A 67 -5.21 -0.12 12.67
N LEU A 68 -4.83 -1.23 12.02
CA LEU A 68 -4.95 -1.42 10.58
C LEU A 68 -6.41 -1.28 10.14
N ASN A 69 -7.36 -1.85 10.88
CA ASN A 69 -8.79 -1.80 10.57
C ASN A 69 -9.35 -0.37 10.63
N ALA A 70 -8.86 0.46 11.55
CA ALA A 70 -9.24 1.86 11.67
C ALA A 70 -8.67 2.77 10.56
N LEU A 71 -7.68 2.31 9.80
CA LEU A 71 -7.11 3.06 8.67
C LEU A 71 -8.08 3.14 7.48
N PRO A 72 -7.96 4.20 6.65
CA PRO A 72 -8.77 4.37 5.45
C PRO A 72 -8.64 3.18 4.49
N ALA A 73 -9.67 2.97 3.68
CA ALA A 73 -9.71 1.86 2.72
C ALA A 73 -8.92 2.13 1.42
N LYS A 74 -8.50 3.38 1.18
CA LYS A 74 -7.84 3.83 -0.05
C LYS A 74 -6.78 4.87 0.26
N GLU A 75 -5.90 5.10 -0.71
CA GLU A 75 -4.91 6.18 -0.68
C GLU A 75 -5.58 7.54 -0.41
N ILE A 76 -5.01 8.32 0.50
CA ILE A 76 -5.47 9.68 0.78
C ILE A 76 -5.13 10.54 -0.44
N ALA A 77 -6.15 11.15 -1.03
CA ALA A 77 -5.99 11.97 -2.22
C ALA A 77 -5.21 13.26 -1.93
N PRO A 78 -4.48 13.81 -2.92
CA PRO A 78 -3.92 15.15 -2.80
C PRO A 78 -5.00 16.19 -2.55
N GLU A 79 -4.71 17.22 -1.77
CA GLU A 79 -5.67 18.27 -1.44
C GLU A 79 -5.01 19.63 -1.21
N VAL A 80 -5.79 20.71 -1.34
CA VAL A 80 -5.32 22.07 -0.98
C VAL A 80 -5.39 22.23 0.54
N CYS A 81 -4.24 22.47 1.15
CA CYS A 81 -4.11 22.64 2.59
C CYS A 81 -3.82 24.11 2.92
N GLY A 82 -4.56 24.67 3.88
CA GLY A 82 -4.39 26.06 4.33
C GLY A 82 -4.56 27.14 3.25
N GLY A 83 -5.02 26.79 2.05
CA GLY A 83 -5.11 27.69 0.90
C GLY A 83 -3.77 28.13 0.30
N ASN A 84 -2.64 27.56 0.75
CA ASN A 84 -1.29 28.02 0.37
C ASN A 84 -0.39 26.92 -0.21
N HIS A 85 -0.80 25.65 -0.18
CA HIS A 85 -0.08 24.56 -0.84
C HIS A 85 -1.02 23.38 -1.17
N ILE A 86 -0.52 22.45 -1.98
CA ILE A 86 -1.17 21.17 -2.29
C ILE A 86 -0.38 20.07 -1.59
N ASN A 87 -1.04 19.29 -0.75
CA ASN A 87 -0.42 18.13 -0.12
C ASN A 87 -0.40 16.95 -1.07
N ALA A 88 0.77 16.33 -1.20
CA ALA A 88 0.92 14.99 -1.75
C ALA A 88 1.39 14.06 -0.62
N TYR A 89 0.62 13.02 -0.35
CA TYR A 89 0.82 12.13 0.79
C TYR A 89 1.72 10.94 0.47
N THR A 90 1.98 10.69 -0.82
CA THR A 90 2.92 9.64 -1.26
C THR A 90 3.97 10.21 -2.21
N PRO A 91 5.16 9.60 -2.29
CA PRO A 91 6.18 9.97 -3.28
C PRO A 91 5.65 9.90 -4.72
N TYR A 92 4.78 8.93 -5.00
CA TYR A 92 4.16 8.76 -6.32
C TYR A 92 3.26 9.96 -6.66
N GLN A 93 2.35 10.35 -5.76
CA GLN A 93 1.49 11.52 -5.96
C GLN A 93 2.32 12.78 -6.23
N HIS A 94 3.35 13.02 -5.42
CA HIS A 94 4.21 14.18 -5.57
C HIS A 94 4.90 14.20 -6.94
N ALA A 95 5.48 13.06 -7.35
CA ALA A 95 6.13 12.92 -8.65
C ALA A 95 5.15 13.09 -9.82
N GLN A 96 3.98 12.46 -9.75
CA GLN A 96 2.96 12.50 -10.79
C GLN A 96 2.43 13.92 -10.98
N LEU A 97 2.01 14.58 -9.91
CA LEU A 97 1.48 15.95 -9.97
C LEU A 97 2.55 16.92 -10.50
N GLY A 98 3.79 16.79 -10.03
CA GLY A 98 4.91 17.62 -10.51
C GLY A 98 5.21 17.41 -12.00
N PHE A 99 5.23 16.15 -12.46
CA PHE A 99 5.48 15.79 -13.85
C PHE A 99 4.41 16.31 -14.81
N LEU A 100 3.13 16.17 -14.43
CA LEU A 100 1.99 16.64 -15.22
C LEU A 100 1.98 18.16 -15.30
N ARG A 101 2.22 18.84 -14.18
CA ARG A 101 2.30 20.31 -14.14
C ARG A 101 3.44 20.84 -15.00
N ALA A 102 4.62 20.20 -14.97
CA ALA A 102 5.75 20.59 -15.82
C ALA A 102 5.46 20.47 -17.33
N ARG A 103 4.39 19.77 -17.71
CA ARG A 103 3.91 19.59 -19.09
C ARG A 103 2.66 20.40 -19.41
N ASN A 104 2.29 21.35 -18.54
CA ASN A 104 1.07 22.16 -18.67
C ASN A 104 -0.21 21.32 -18.74
N VAL A 105 -0.21 20.12 -18.13
CA VAL A 105 -1.43 19.32 -17.96
C VAL A 105 -2.18 19.85 -16.74
N ASP A 106 -3.49 20.05 -16.87
CA ASP A 106 -4.34 20.40 -15.73
C ASP A 106 -4.37 19.24 -14.73
N ILE A 107 -3.91 19.52 -13.51
CA ILE A 107 -3.88 18.54 -12.41
C ILE A 107 -5.05 18.72 -11.43
N GLY A 108 -6.00 19.59 -11.74
CA GLY A 108 -7.18 19.85 -10.90
C GLY A 108 -6.90 20.72 -9.68
N PHE A 109 -5.73 21.38 -9.61
CA PHE A 109 -5.32 22.26 -8.52
C PHE A 109 -4.85 23.62 -9.04
N PRO A 110 -4.98 24.70 -8.24
CA PRO A 110 -4.50 26.02 -8.65
C PRO A 110 -3.02 26.03 -9.02
N ALA A 111 -2.70 26.60 -10.18
CA ALA A 111 -1.35 26.60 -10.74
C ALA A 111 -0.33 27.38 -9.87
N ASN A 112 -0.79 28.34 -9.08
CA ASN A 112 0.04 29.17 -8.21
C ASN A 112 0.41 28.51 -6.87
N LEU A 113 -0.21 27.39 -6.50
CA LEU A 113 0.08 26.71 -5.24
C LEU A 113 1.21 25.70 -5.40
N PRO A 114 2.24 25.72 -4.54
CA PRO A 114 3.29 24.70 -4.55
C PRO A 114 2.72 23.32 -4.20
N ILE A 115 3.25 22.27 -4.83
CA ILE A 115 3.00 20.87 -4.45
C ILE A 115 4.04 20.52 -3.38
N VAL A 116 3.60 20.02 -2.23
CA VAL A 116 4.45 19.70 -1.09
C VAL A 116 4.30 18.22 -0.76
N LYS A 117 5.42 17.51 -0.78
CA LYS A 117 5.50 16.12 -0.31
C LYS A 117 5.41 16.11 1.22
N GLN A 118 4.37 15.48 1.75
CA GLN A 118 4.18 15.31 3.18
C GLN A 118 5.07 14.18 3.75
N PRO A 119 5.38 14.19 5.06
CA PRO A 119 6.05 13.07 5.70
C PRO A 119 5.31 11.75 5.48
N GLU A 120 6.03 10.63 5.47
CA GLU A 120 5.40 9.32 5.31
C GLU A 120 4.41 9.08 6.44
N LEU A 121 3.21 8.62 6.07
CA LEU A 121 2.22 8.17 7.04
C LEU A 121 2.58 6.75 7.47
N ASN A 122 2.47 6.48 8.77
CA ASN A 122 2.75 5.19 9.37
C ASN A 122 1.81 4.06 8.91
N HIS A 123 0.80 4.39 8.08
CA HIS A 123 -0.19 3.45 7.57
C HIS A 123 0.42 2.26 6.81
N SER A 124 1.43 2.50 5.98
CA SER A 124 2.14 1.43 5.26
C SER A 124 2.92 0.54 6.23
N GLY A 125 3.55 1.13 7.25
CA GLY A 125 4.24 0.40 8.32
C GLY A 125 3.28 -0.47 9.15
N VAL A 126 2.07 0.02 9.44
CA VAL A 126 1.03 -0.76 10.13
C VAL A 126 0.60 -1.95 9.28
N ALA A 127 0.33 -1.75 8.00
CA ALA A 127 -0.01 -2.84 7.09
C ALA A 127 1.13 -3.86 6.96
N TYR A 128 2.37 -3.38 6.81
CA TYR A 128 3.57 -4.21 6.69
C TYR A 128 3.77 -5.08 7.93
N THR A 129 3.84 -4.47 9.11
CA THR A 129 4.08 -5.20 10.38
C THR A 129 2.97 -6.18 10.69
N THR A 130 1.70 -5.81 10.46
CA THR A 130 0.55 -6.72 10.63
C THR A 130 0.65 -7.91 9.69
N GLY A 131 0.90 -7.66 8.40
CA GLY A 131 0.98 -8.71 7.39
C GLY A 131 2.16 -9.65 7.64
N TRP A 132 3.32 -9.10 7.97
CA TRP A 132 4.52 -9.87 8.25
C TRP A 132 4.35 -10.76 9.49
N ILE A 133 3.80 -10.22 10.59
CA ILE A 133 3.54 -11.01 11.79
C ILE A 133 2.56 -12.16 11.49
N LYS A 134 1.50 -11.89 10.73
CA LYS A 134 0.57 -12.96 10.31
C LYS A 134 1.25 -14.02 9.45
N TYR A 135 2.12 -13.60 8.53
CA TYR A 135 2.90 -14.51 7.69
C TYR A 135 3.76 -15.45 8.55
N GLU A 136 4.53 -14.90 9.49
CA GLU A 136 5.38 -15.69 10.40
C GLU A 136 4.58 -16.62 11.31
N LEU A 137 3.37 -16.23 11.70
CA LEU A 137 2.46 -17.07 12.47
C LEU A 137 1.72 -18.12 11.61
N GLY A 138 1.99 -18.16 10.30
CA GLY A 138 1.38 -19.10 9.35
C GLY A 138 -0.02 -18.71 8.87
N ASP A 139 -0.54 -17.56 9.29
CA ASP A 139 -1.80 -16.98 8.77
C ASP A 139 -1.54 -16.25 7.43
N PHE A 140 -1.21 -17.02 6.40
CA PHE A 140 -0.90 -16.46 5.07
C PHE A 140 -2.12 -15.76 4.43
N ALA A 141 -3.34 -16.20 4.73
CA ALA A 141 -4.54 -15.57 4.23
C ALA A 141 -4.75 -14.18 4.86
N GLY A 142 -4.59 -14.07 6.18
CA GLY A 142 -4.65 -12.78 6.87
C GLY A 142 -3.47 -11.88 6.50
N ALA A 143 -2.27 -12.43 6.28
CA ALA A 143 -1.11 -11.68 5.82
C ALA A 143 -1.40 -11.01 4.47
N LEU A 144 -1.94 -11.79 3.52
CA LEU A 144 -2.34 -11.27 2.21
C LEU A 144 -3.39 -10.16 2.34
N ALA A 145 -4.39 -10.33 3.20
CA ALA A 145 -5.41 -9.31 3.44
C ALA A 145 -4.82 -8.00 4.00
N ALA A 146 -3.83 -8.10 4.91
CA ALA A 146 -3.14 -6.93 5.45
C ALA A 146 -2.31 -6.20 4.38
N PHE A 147 -1.55 -6.95 3.56
CA PHE A 147 -0.80 -6.37 2.45
C PHE A 147 -1.71 -5.78 1.37
N ASP A 148 -2.83 -6.42 1.06
CA ASP A 148 -3.83 -5.89 0.13
C ASP A 148 -4.43 -4.57 0.62
N LYS A 149 -4.75 -4.47 1.92
CA LYS A 149 -5.20 -3.19 2.51
C LYS A 149 -4.10 -2.13 2.47
N GLY A 150 -2.86 -2.50 2.78
CA GLY A 150 -1.70 -1.62 2.65
C GLY A 150 -1.54 -1.08 1.24
N LEU A 151 -1.65 -1.93 0.23
CA LEU A 151 -1.54 -1.58 -1.19
C LEU A 151 -2.75 -0.81 -1.72
N ALA A 152 -3.92 -0.90 -1.08
CA ALA A 152 -5.04 -0.01 -1.38
C ALA A 152 -4.74 1.44 -0.93
N MET A 153 -3.96 1.60 0.15
CA MET A 153 -3.51 2.90 0.65
C MET A 153 -2.22 3.41 -0.01
N PHE A 154 -1.32 2.51 -0.42
CA PHE A 154 -0.04 2.83 -1.05
C PHE A 154 0.20 1.90 -2.25
N PRO A 155 -0.46 2.14 -3.39
CA PRO A 155 -0.42 1.22 -4.55
C PRO A 155 0.98 0.97 -5.10
N HIS A 156 1.89 1.93 -4.91
CA HIS A 156 3.25 1.92 -5.42
C HIS A 156 4.32 1.66 -4.34
N ASN A 157 3.94 1.15 -3.16
CA ASN A 157 4.90 0.81 -2.12
C ASN A 157 5.60 -0.53 -2.44
N PRO A 158 6.92 -0.52 -2.72
CA PRO A 158 7.61 -1.71 -3.20
C PRO A 158 7.78 -2.80 -2.12
N GLU A 159 7.86 -2.43 -0.84
CA GLU A 159 7.95 -3.40 0.25
C GLU A 159 6.65 -4.20 0.35
N LEU A 160 5.50 -3.52 0.37
CA LEU A 160 4.19 -4.19 0.39
C LEU A 160 3.94 -5.02 -0.88
N GLN A 161 4.41 -4.56 -2.05
CA GLN A 161 4.32 -5.31 -3.31
C GLN A 161 5.11 -6.62 -3.22
N ASN A 162 6.34 -6.56 -2.71
CA ASN A 162 7.20 -7.73 -2.53
C ASN A 162 6.58 -8.73 -1.53
N GLU A 163 6.08 -8.25 -0.39
CA GLU A 163 5.47 -9.10 0.62
C GLU A 163 4.17 -9.77 0.12
N LYS A 164 3.36 -9.06 -0.66
CA LYS A 164 2.19 -9.66 -1.33
C LYS A 164 2.60 -10.77 -2.28
N LEU A 165 3.62 -10.55 -3.12
CA LEU A 165 4.11 -11.58 -4.05
C LEU A 165 4.63 -12.81 -3.29
N ALA A 166 5.43 -12.61 -2.23
CA ALA A 166 5.93 -13.68 -1.38
C ALA A 166 4.78 -14.47 -0.73
N THR A 167 3.78 -13.77 -0.21
CA THR A 167 2.60 -14.39 0.41
C THR A 167 1.77 -15.20 -0.59
N LEU A 168 1.58 -14.68 -1.82
CA LEU A 168 0.89 -15.40 -2.88
C LEU A 168 1.65 -16.67 -3.31
N LEU A 169 2.99 -16.61 -3.37
CA LEU A 169 3.83 -17.79 -3.64
C LEU A 169 3.69 -18.85 -2.55
N GLN A 170 3.69 -18.42 -1.28
CA GLN A 170 3.50 -19.31 -0.14
C GLN A 170 2.12 -19.98 -0.15
N LEU A 171 1.09 -19.25 -0.57
CA LEU A 171 -0.26 -19.77 -0.82
C LEU A 171 -0.37 -20.60 -2.12
N LYS A 172 0.71 -20.73 -2.91
CA LYS A 172 0.75 -21.40 -4.22
C LYS A 172 -0.25 -20.83 -5.23
N ARG A 173 -0.62 -19.55 -5.09
CA ARG A 173 -1.54 -18.82 -5.98
C ARG A 173 -0.78 -18.27 -7.19
N TYR A 174 -0.16 -19.15 -7.96
CA TYR A 174 0.81 -18.79 -9.01
C TYR A 174 0.22 -17.90 -10.11
N ALA A 175 -1.03 -18.14 -10.53
CA ALA A 175 -1.71 -17.29 -11.51
C ALA A 175 -1.81 -15.83 -11.06
N GLU A 176 -2.04 -15.61 -9.77
CA GLU A 176 -2.15 -14.27 -9.19
C GLU A 176 -0.80 -13.60 -9.00
N VAL A 177 0.26 -14.38 -8.72
CA VAL A 177 1.65 -13.86 -8.76
C VAL A 177 1.97 -13.33 -10.15
N THR A 178 1.67 -14.10 -11.20
CA THR A 178 1.92 -13.69 -12.59
C THR A 178 1.12 -12.44 -12.94
N ALA A 179 -0.19 -12.41 -12.65
CA ALA A 179 -1.04 -11.25 -12.94
C ALA A 179 -0.61 -10.00 -12.15
N TYR A 180 -0.29 -10.15 -10.86
CA TYR A 180 0.09 -9.03 -10.02
C TYR A 180 1.49 -8.50 -10.35
N SER A 181 2.46 -9.38 -10.62
CA SER A 181 3.80 -8.97 -11.07
C SER A 181 3.75 -8.21 -12.39
N GLU A 182 2.90 -8.63 -13.34
CA GLU A 182 2.68 -7.89 -14.59
C GLU A 182 2.12 -6.49 -14.34
N LYS A 183 1.10 -6.37 -13.47
CA LYS A 183 0.56 -5.07 -13.07
C LYS A 183 1.64 -4.17 -12.48
N VAL A 184 2.43 -4.69 -11.53
CA VAL A 184 3.51 -3.93 -10.87
C VAL A 184 4.56 -3.47 -11.89
N LEU A 185 4.96 -4.33 -12.83
CA LEU A 185 5.97 -4.01 -13.84
C LEU A 185 5.49 -3.01 -14.90
N ALA A 186 4.19 -3.02 -15.25
CA ALA A 186 3.61 -2.12 -16.23
C ALA A 186 3.46 -0.68 -15.72
N ASP A 187 3.21 -0.50 -14.42
CA ASP A 187 2.78 0.78 -13.83
C ASP A 187 3.88 1.47 -12.99
N SER A 188 5.07 0.89 -12.91
CA SER A 188 6.08 1.37 -11.95
C SER A 188 7.27 2.10 -12.57
N TYR A 189 7.17 3.44 -12.53
CA TYR A 189 8.29 4.35 -12.73
C TYR A 189 9.19 4.50 -11.50
N THR A 190 8.74 4.05 -10.32
CA THR A 190 9.40 4.26 -9.02
C THR A 190 10.14 3.03 -8.48
N LEU A 191 10.04 1.87 -9.13
CA LEU A 191 10.80 0.68 -8.73
C LEU A 191 12.28 0.88 -9.01
N THR A 192 13.10 0.70 -7.97
CA THR A 192 14.54 0.49 -8.11
C THR A 192 14.80 -0.79 -8.88
N ASP A 193 15.99 -0.91 -9.49
CA ASP A 193 16.37 -2.14 -10.19
C ASP A 193 16.32 -3.37 -9.28
N LEU A 194 16.73 -3.23 -8.01
CA LEU A 194 16.61 -4.31 -7.02
C LEU A 194 15.16 -4.75 -6.79
N ASN A 195 14.23 -3.82 -6.61
CA ASN A 195 12.82 -4.18 -6.41
C ASN A 195 12.22 -4.78 -7.68
N ARG A 196 12.62 -4.29 -8.86
CA ARG A 196 12.19 -4.87 -10.13
C ARG A 196 12.71 -6.30 -10.31
N ALA A 197 13.96 -6.57 -9.93
CA ALA A 197 14.53 -7.91 -9.93
C ALA A 197 13.75 -8.86 -9.02
N LYS A 198 13.38 -8.42 -7.81
CA LYS A 198 12.53 -9.21 -6.88
C LYS A 198 11.16 -9.56 -7.48
N VAL A 199 10.52 -8.62 -8.17
CA VAL A 199 9.23 -8.88 -8.85
C VAL A 199 9.39 -9.92 -9.96
N TRP A 200 10.45 -9.83 -10.77
CA TRP A 200 10.76 -10.83 -11.81
C TRP A 200 11.12 -12.19 -11.22
N GLN A 201 11.86 -12.23 -10.12
CA GLN A 201 12.17 -13.46 -9.40
C GLN A 201 10.89 -14.13 -8.88
N ALA A 202 9.97 -13.38 -8.27
CA ALA A 202 8.69 -13.92 -7.82
C ALA A 202 7.86 -14.49 -8.99
N ARG A 203 7.84 -13.76 -10.13
CA ARG A 203 7.20 -14.24 -11.36
C ARG A 203 7.83 -15.53 -11.88
N ALA A 204 9.15 -15.66 -11.81
CA ALA A 204 9.85 -16.89 -12.20
C ALA A 204 9.46 -18.07 -11.30
N VAL A 205 9.43 -17.89 -9.98
CA VAL A 205 9.01 -18.95 -9.04
C VAL A 205 7.57 -19.37 -9.31
N ALA A 206 6.69 -18.44 -9.69
CA ALA A 206 5.32 -18.78 -10.11
C ALA A 206 5.29 -19.62 -11.38
N PHE A 207 6.11 -19.30 -12.38
CA PHE A 207 6.24 -20.13 -13.59
C PHE A 207 6.80 -21.51 -13.30
N MET A 208 7.79 -21.64 -12.41
CA MET A 208 8.29 -22.94 -11.93
C MET A 208 7.18 -23.75 -11.26
N GLY A 209 6.36 -23.12 -10.40
CA GLY A 209 5.20 -23.74 -9.79
C GLY A 209 4.13 -24.18 -10.79
N ALA A 210 3.99 -23.44 -11.89
CA ALA A 210 3.14 -23.80 -13.03
C ALA A 210 3.79 -24.80 -14.02
N LYS A 211 5.02 -25.25 -13.75
CA LYS A 211 5.85 -26.12 -14.61
C LYS A 211 6.22 -25.51 -15.97
N ASP A 212 6.13 -24.19 -16.11
CA ASP A 212 6.63 -23.46 -17.26
C ASP A 212 8.10 -23.05 -17.04
N ASN A 213 8.99 -24.05 -17.12
CA ASN A 213 10.41 -23.85 -16.84
C ASN A 213 11.09 -22.90 -17.84
N LYS A 214 10.55 -22.78 -19.07
CA LYS A 214 11.06 -21.85 -20.07
C LYS A 214 10.75 -20.41 -19.66
N ALA A 215 9.49 -20.09 -19.36
CA ALA A 215 9.12 -18.76 -18.91
C ALA A 215 9.80 -18.38 -17.57
N ALA A 216 10.03 -19.36 -16.70
CA ALA A 216 10.81 -19.17 -15.48
C ALA A 216 12.26 -18.76 -15.77
N ASP A 217 12.96 -19.43 -16.69
CA ASP A 217 14.35 -19.08 -17.05
C ASP A 217 14.45 -17.71 -17.72
N GLU A 218 13.48 -17.37 -18.57
CA GLU A 218 13.37 -16.04 -19.18
C GLU A 218 13.18 -14.96 -18.11
N ALA A 219 12.27 -15.17 -17.16
CA ALA A 219 12.04 -14.23 -16.06
C ALA A 219 13.27 -14.06 -15.16
N LEU A 220 14.00 -15.15 -14.84
CA LEU A 220 15.26 -15.07 -14.07
C LEU A 220 16.36 -14.34 -14.85
N THR A 221 16.43 -14.54 -16.16
CA THR A 221 17.36 -13.80 -17.02
C THR A 221 17.10 -12.29 -16.95
N VAL A 222 15.84 -11.89 -16.93
CA VAL A 222 15.47 -10.47 -16.77
C VAL A 222 15.77 -9.98 -15.35
N ALA A 223 15.49 -10.79 -14.32
CA ALA A 223 15.81 -10.44 -12.93
C ALA A 223 17.30 -10.13 -12.75
N VAL A 224 18.20 -10.99 -13.26
CA VAL A 224 19.65 -10.81 -13.22
C VAL A 224 20.10 -9.54 -13.92
N ARG A 225 19.45 -9.14 -15.03
CA ARG A 225 19.79 -7.89 -15.74
C ARG A 225 19.50 -6.64 -14.92
N TYR A 226 18.46 -6.67 -14.08
CA TYR A 226 18.17 -5.56 -13.17
C TYR A 226 19.07 -5.61 -11.92
N ALA A 227 19.21 -6.78 -11.29
CA ALA A 227 20.12 -6.94 -10.16
C ALA A 227 20.74 -8.34 -10.16
N ASP A 228 22.06 -8.40 -10.31
CA ASP A 228 22.81 -9.65 -10.36
C ASP A 228 23.16 -10.17 -8.95
N THR A 229 22.17 -10.80 -8.31
CA THR A 229 22.31 -11.40 -6.97
C THR A 229 22.71 -12.88 -7.05
N GLU A 230 23.49 -13.37 -6.09
CA GLU A 230 23.89 -14.78 -6.02
C GLU A 230 22.67 -15.71 -5.95
N GLU A 231 21.66 -15.34 -5.17
CA GLU A 231 20.43 -16.11 -4.98
C GLU A 231 19.70 -16.32 -6.32
N THR A 232 19.55 -15.27 -7.12
CA THR A 232 18.89 -15.35 -8.44
C THR A 232 19.71 -16.19 -9.42
N ARG A 233 21.04 -16.04 -9.44
CA ARG A 233 21.91 -16.88 -10.30
C ARG A 233 21.85 -18.35 -9.91
N ALA A 234 21.90 -18.65 -8.61
CA ALA A 234 21.83 -20.02 -8.10
C ALA A 234 20.50 -20.67 -8.47
N LEU A 235 19.38 -19.96 -8.29
CA LEU A 235 18.06 -20.43 -8.69
C LEU A 235 17.96 -20.68 -10.20
N GLN A 236 18.50 -19.77 -11.01
CA GLN A 236 18.52 -19.94 -12.47
C GLN A 236 19.35 -21.15 -12.91
N LYS A 237 20.54 -21.31 -12.33
CA LYS A 237 21.39 -22.46 -12.62
C LYS A 237 20.68 -23.77 -12.28
N GLN A 238 20.09 -23.85 -11.08
CA GLN A 238 19.36 -25.03 -10.63
C GLN A 238 18.20 -25.38 -11.59
N LEU A 239 17.44 -24.38 -12.04
CA LEU A 239 16.38 -24.56 -13.03
C LEU A 239 16.92 -25.14 -14.34
N ARG A 240 18.00 -24.56 -14.89
CA ARG A 240 18.62 -25.01 -16.14
C ARG A 240 19.17 -26.44 -16.05
N ASP A 241 19.84 -26.77 -14.96
CA ASP A 241 20.35 -28.12 -14.71
C ASP A 241 19.21 -29.15 -14.67
N SER A 242 18.06 -28.78 -14.09
CA SER A 242 16.87 -29.65 -14.04
C SER A 242 16.19 -29.88 -15.41
N MET A 243 16.34 -28.92 -16.34
CA MET A 243 15.81 -29.06 -17.71
C MET A 243 16.74 -29.90 -18.58
N GLY A 244 18.06 -29.80 -18.39
CA GLY A 244 19.05 -30.55 -19.15
C GLY A 244 19.20 -32.02 -18.73
N THR A 245 18.53 -32.44 -17.64
CA THR A 245 18.59 -33.81 -17.09
C THR A 245 17.37 -34.66 -17.42
N GLN A 246 16.36 -34.13 -18.14
CA GLN A 246 15.25 -34.93 -18.64
C GLN A 246 15.68 -35.67 -19.92
N ASN A 247 16.15 -36.91 -19.76
CA ASN A 247 16.32 -37.90 -20.83
C ASN A 247 14.98 -38.52 -21.23
#